data_AF-A0A2X1YEW0-F1
#
_entry.id   AF-A0A2X1YEW0-F1
#
_cell.length_a   1.000
_cell.length_b   1.000
_cell.length_c   1.000
_cell.angle_alpha   90.00
_cell.angle_beta   90.00
_cell.angle_gamma   90.00
#
_symmetry.space_group_name_H-M   'P 1'
#
loop_
_entity.id
_entity.type
_entity.pdbx_description
1 polymer ?
#
loop_
_entity_poly.entity_id
_entity_poly.type
_entity_poly.pdbx_seq_one_letter_code
_entity_poly.pdbx_strand_id
1 'polypeptide(L)'
;MVIESLLLIAFVCFIYVSLVSFAWVNAKRKNALYWSDICLPIISLFFWCFLASVGYGPQSLSNLIEIPILLIAGIILLYVRVFIIDRYRKQPKQNSYIIIGLCIFFVLLLRTVMPLLPE
;
A
#
# COMPACT_ATOMS: atom_id res chain seq x y z
N MET A 1 -19.85 -2.37 -18.83
CA MET A 1 -18.81 -1.41 -18.42
C MET A 1 -18.86 -1.02 -16.94
N VAL A 2 -19.76 -0.16 -16.46
CA VAL A 2 -19.70 0.33 -15.05
C VAL A 2 -19.79 -0.79 -14.00
N ILE A 3 -20.70 -1.74 -14.20
CA ILE A 3 -20.90 -2.88 -13.27
C ILE A 3 -19.68 -3.81 -13.25
N GLU A 4 -19.08 -4.06 -14.41
CA GLU A 4 -17.89 -4.92 -14.53
C GLU A 4 -16.66 -4.28 -13.88
N SER A 5 -16.47 -2.96 -14.07
CA SER A 5 -15.40 -2.22 -13.40
C SER A 5 -15.57 -2.21 -11.87
N LEU A 6 -16.81 -2.06 -11.37
CA LEU A 6 -17.11 -2.15 -9.94
C LEU A 6 -16.81 -3.54 -9.37
N LEU A 7 -17.18 -4.61 -10.09
CA LEU A 7 -16.88 -5.98 -9.70
C LEU A 7 -15.38 -6.25 -9.65
N LEU A 8 -14.61 -5.75 -10.61
CA LEU A 8 -13.15 -5.89 -10.62
C LEU A 8 -12.51 -5.19 -9.41
N ILE A 9 -12.92 -3.96 -9.10
CA ILE A 9 -12.42 -3.22 -7.93
C ILE A 9 -12.77 -3.96 -6.65
N ALA A 10 -14.02 -4.43 -6.51
CA ALA A 10 -14.45 -5.19 -5.35
C ALA A 10 -13.63 -6.48 -5.18
N PHE A 11 -13.33 -7.18 -6.27
CA PHE A 11 -12.51 -8.38 -6.27
C PHE A 11 -11.07 -8.11 -5.84
N VAL A 12 -10.43 -7.04 -6.36
CA VAL A 12 -9.08 -6.63 -5.96
C VAL A 12 -9.04 -6.24 -4.48
N CYS A 13 -10.02 -5.46 -4.01
CA CYS A 13 -10.17 -5.11 -2.60
C CYS A 13 -10.34 -6.37 -1.73
N PHE A 14 -11.15 -7.34 -2.17
CA PHE A 14 -11.36 -8.59 -1.46
C PHE A 14 -10.07 -9.41 -1.34
N ILE A 15 -9.30 -9.55 -2.43
CA ILE A 15 -7.99 -10.23 -2.40
C ILE A 15 -7.05 -9.52 -1.43
N TYR A 16 -6.94 -8.19 -1.52
CA TYR A 16 -6.07 -7.42 -0.64
C TYR A 16 -6.43 -7.61 0.84
N VAL A 17 -7.71 -7.45 1.17
CA VAL A 17 -8.21 -7.63 2.55
C VAL A 17 -7.97 -9.05 3.04
N SER A 18 -8.18 -10.07 2.19
CA SER A 18 -7.90 -11.46 2.51
C SER A 18 -6.44 -11.68 2.88
N LEU A 19 -5.51 -11.19 2.06
CA LEU A 19 -4.06 -11.32 2.29
C LEU A 19 -3.60 -10.58 3.56
N VAL A 20 -4.17 -9.41 3.82
CA VAL A 20 -3.81 -8.57 4.97
C VAL A 20 -4.48 -9.03 6.27
N SER A 21 -5.61 -9.73 6.18
CA SER A 21 -6.41 -10.14 7.35
C SER A 21 -5.59 -10.90 8.39
N PHE A 22 -4.68 -11.76 7.95
CA PHE A 22 -3.82 -12.54 8.85
C PHE A 22 -2.84 -11.64 9.64
N ALA A 23 -2.27 -10.61 9.01
CA ALA A 23 -1.43 -9.62 9.69
C ALA A 23 -2.27 -8.78 10.67
N TRP A 24 -3.47 -8.35 10.29
CA TRP A 24 -4.36 -7.61 11.17
C TRP A 24 -4.80 -8.41 12.40
N VAL A 25 -5.15 -9.69 12.23
CA VAL A 25 -5.52 -10.56 13.36
C VAL A 25 -4.35 -10.69 14.34
N ASN A 26 -3.12 -10.87 13.85
CA ASN A 26 -1.94 -10.96 14.69
C ASN A 26 -1.62 -9.63 15.39
N ALA A 27 -1.73 -8.50 14.69
CA ALA A 27 -1.56 -7.17 15.28
C ALA A 27 -2.62 -6.89 16.35
N LYS A 28 -3.88 -7.28 16.12
CA LYS A 28 -4.97 -7.14 17.08
C LYS A 28 -4.74 -7.98 18.34
N ARG A 29 -4.29 -9.24 18.19
CA ARG A 29 -3.94 -10.12 19.33
C ARG A 29 -2.84 -9.53 20.22
N LYS A 30 -1.94 -8.73 19.66
CA LYS A 30 -0.85 -8.06 20.38
C LYS A 30 -1.21 -6.64 20.86
N ASN A 31 -2.46 -6.20 20.72
CA ASN A 31 -2.89 -4.80 20.95
C ASN A 31 -2.03 -3.76 20.21
N ALA A 32 -1.52 -4.15 19.04
CA ALA A 32 -0.62 -3.34 18.21
C ALA A 32 -1.29 -2.81 16.94
N LEU A 33 -2.53 -3.19 16.65
CA LEU A 33 -3.26 -2.70 15.48
C LEU A 33 -3.49 -1.19 15.59
N TYR A 34 -3.12 -0.45 14.56
CA TYR A 34 -3.30 1.00 14.48
C TYR A 34 -4.15 1.37 13.26
N TRP A 35 -4.89 2.48 13.35
CA TRP A 35 -5.74 2.98 12.27
C TRP A 35 -4.98 3.20 10.96
N SER A 36 -3.73 3.65 11.06
CA SER A 36 -2.82 3.83 9.93
C SER A 36 -2.54 2.54 9.15
N ASP A 37 -2.65 1.37 9.77
CA ASP A 37 -2.44 0.08 9.08
C ASP A 37 -3.64 -0.30 8.20
N ILE A 38 -4.83 0.14 8.60
CA ILE A 38 -6.07 -0.07 7.86
C ILE A 38 -6.12 0.93 6.70
N CYS A 39 -5.70 2.16 6.94
CA CYS A 39 -5.68 3.23 5.94
C CYS A 39 -4.47 3.17 5.00
N LEU A 40 -3.50 2.29 5.23
CA LEU A 40 -2.28 2.19 4.43
C LEU A 40 -2.54 2.15 2.91
N PRO A 41 -3.36 1.24 2.35
CA PRO A 41 -3.60 1.20 0.91
C PRO A 41 -4.27 2.48 0.40
N ILE A 42 -5.14 3.09 1.20
CA ILE A 42 -5.83 4.33 0.84
C ILE A 42 -4.84 5.49 0.76
N ILE A 43 -3.96 5.62 1.75
CA ILE A 43 -2.93 6.68 1.79
C ILE A 43 -1.97 6.53 0.62
N SER A 44 -1.50 5.30 0.35
CA SER A 44 -0.57 5.03 -0.75
C SER A 44 -1.16 5.36 -2.11
N LEU A 45 -2.41 4.93 -2.37
CA LEU A 45 -3.10 5.21 -3.63
C LEU A 45 -3.44 6.69 -3.78
N PHE A 46 -3.89 7.34 -2.71
CA PHE A 46 -4.19 8.77 -2.74
C PHE A 46 -2.95 9.61 -3.02
N PHE A 47 -1.83 9.28 -2.38
CA PHE A 47 -0.56 9.96 -2.62
C PHE A 47 -0.02 9.70 -4.03
N TRP A 48 -0.16 8.47 -4.53
CA TRP A 48 0.17 8.15 -5.92
C TRP A 48 -0.67 8.96 -6.91
N CYS A 49 -2.00 9.04 -6.71
CA CYS A 49 -2.89 9.86 -7.53
C CYS A 49 -2.51 11.34 -7.51
N PHE A 50 -2.12 11.87 -6.35
CA PHE A 50 -1.64 13.25 -6.22
C PHE A 50 -0.37 13.50 -7.03
N LEU A 51 0.60 12.57 -6.98
CA LEU A 51 1.82 12.70 -7.80
C LEU A 51 1.51 12.60 -9.30
N ALA A 52 0.63 11.68 -9.68
CA ALA A 52 0.20 11.52 -11.07
C ALA A 52 -0.52 12.77 -11.60
N SER A 53 -1.34 13.44 -10.78
CA SER A 53 -2.08 14.64 -11.19
C SER A 53 -1.18 15.88 -11.35
N VAL A 54 -0.09 15.96 -10.58
CA VAL A 54 0.93 17.01 -10.73
C VAL A 54 1.89 16.71 -11.89
N GLY A 55 1.78 15.55 -12.53
CA GLY A 55 2.63 15.16 -13.66
C GLY A 55 4.00 14.61 -13.24
N TYR A 56 4.17 14.21 -11.98
CA TYR A 56 5.42 13.63 -11.49
C TYR A 56 5.52 12.16 -11.88
N GLY A 57 6.48 11.80 -12.73
CA GLY A 57 6.69 10.43 -13.25
C GLY A 57 6.00 10.18 -14.60
N PRO A 58 6.27 9.03 -15.26
CA PRO A 58 5.69 8.72 -16.57
C PRO A 58 4.15 8.71 -16.56
N GLN A 59 3.53 9.19 -17.64
CA GLN A 59 2.08 9.12 -17.87
C GLN A 59 1.78 8.12 -18.99
N SER A 60 2.21 6.87 -18.82
CA SER A 60 2.00 5.81 -19.81
C SER A 60 1.34 4.58 -19.19
N LEU A 61 1.28 3.48 -19.94
CA LEU A 61 0.72 2.20 -19.51
C LEU A 61 1.35 1.67 -18.20
N SER A 62 2.55 2.14 -17.85
CA SER A 62 3.22 1.91 -16.56
C SER A 62 2.33 2.24 -15.35
N ASN A 63 1.44 3.23 -15.46
CA ASN A 63 0.50 3.60 -14.39
C ASN A 63 -0.42 2.44 -13.96
N LEU A 64 -0.82 1.58 -14.90
CA LEU A 64 -1.67 0.42 -14.61
C LEU A 64 -0.91 -0.65 -13.80
N ILE A 65 0.40 -0.76 -13.99
CA ILE A 65 1.26 -1.74 -13.32
C ILE A 65 1.75 -1.21 -11.96
N GLU A 66 1.87 0.11 -11.80
CA GLU A 66 2.26 0.74 -10.55
C GLU A 66 1.26 0.46 -9.42
N ILE A 67 -0.04 0.45 -9.70
CA ILE A 67 -1.11 0.18 -8.72
C ILE A 67 -0.95 -1.19 -8.05
N PRO A 68 -0.88 -2.33 -8.77
CA PRO A 68 -0.68 -3.64 -8.14
C PRO A 68 0.66 -3.74 -7.41
N ILE A 69 1.73 -3.12 -7.92
CA ILE A 69 3.03 -3.08 -7.23
C ILE A 69 2.91 -2.36 -5.88
N LEU A 70 2.22 -1.22 -5.84
CA LEU A 70 1.97 -0.47 -4.62
C LEU A 70 1.17 -1.27 -3.60
N LEU A 71 0.12 -1.97 -4.05
CA LEU A 71 -0.68 -2.82 -3.18
C LEU A 71 0.17 -3.96 -2.59
N ILE A 72 0.95 -4.67 -3.41
CA ILE A 72 1.84 -5.74 -2.95
C ILE A 72 2.88 -5.20 -1.95
N ALA A 73 3.51 -4.06 -2.26
CA ALA A 73 4.47 -3.42 -1.36
C ALA A 73 3.83 -3.04 -0.02
N GLY A 74 2.60 -2.53 -0.04
CA GLY A 74 1.83 -2.23 1.18
C GLY A 74 1.59 -3.46 2.05
N ILE A 75 1.23 -4.60 1.44
CA ILE A 75 1.08 -5.89 2.14
C ILE A 75 2.42 -6.28 2.79
N ILE A 76 3.51 -6.28 2.03
CA ILE A 76 4.84 -6.66 2.53
C ILE A 76 5.24 -5.79 3.70
N LEU A 77 5.11 -4.47 3.58
CA LEU A 77 5.46 -3.52 4.64
C LEU A 77 4.66 -3.76 5.92
N LEU A 78 3.36 -4.04 5.80
CA LEU A 78 2.51 -4.36 6.94
C LEU A 78 2.95 -5.67 7.62
N TYR A 79 3.28 -6.71 6.85
CA TYR A 79 3.81 -7.96 7.40
C TYR A 79 5.16 -7.77 8.09
N VAL A 80 6.09 -7.06 7.45
CA VAL A 80 7.39 -6.70 8.04
C VAL A 80 7.18 -5.98 9.36
N ARG A 81 6.24 -5.03 9.42
CA ARG A 81 5.93 -4.32 10.65
C ARG A 81 5.43 -5.26 11.75
N VAL A 82 4.41 -6.06 11.47
CA VAL A 82 3.70 -6.87 12.48
C VAL A 82 4.55 -8.05 12.99
N PHE A 83 5.34 -8.66 12.11
CA PHE A 83 6.11 -9.87 12.45
C PHE A 83 7.56 -9.58 12.82
N ILE A 84 8.17 -8.55 12.23
CA ILE A 84 9.57 -8.20 12.46
C ILE A 84 9.64 -7.00 13.40
N ILE A 85 9.17 -5.82 13.00
CA ILE A 85 9.41 -4.57 13.75
C ILE A 85 8.76 -4.60 15.14
N ASP A 86 7.49 -5.00 15.22
CA ASP A 86 6.75 -5.06 16.48
C ASP A 86 7.32 -6.14 17.44
N ARG A 87 8.13 -7.08 16.94
CA ARG A 87 8.88 -8.03 17.78
C ARG A 87 10.06 -7.38 18.47
N TYR A 88 10.75 -6.45 17.80
CA TYR A 88 11.93 -5.76 18.33
C TYR A 88 11.61 -4.44 19.04
N ARG A 89 10.54 -3.76 18.65
CA ARG A 89 10.12 -2.47 19.24
C ARG A 89 8.68 -2.52 19.73
N LYS A 90 8.50 -2.36 21.05
CA LYS A 90 7.19 -2.35 21.73
C LYS A 90 6.44 -1.00 21.61
N GLN A 91 6.63 -0.26 20.52
CA GLN A 91 6.01 1.05 20.29
C GLN A 91 5.21 1.05 18.98
N PRO A 92 4.04 0.38 18.94
CA PRO A 92 3.30 0.12 17.70
C PRO A 92 2.85 1.41 16.98
N LYS A 93 2.56 2.48 17.73
CA LYS A 93 2.21 3.79 17.17
C LYS A 93 3.34 4.35 16.29
N GLN A 94 4.56 4.39 16.81
CA GLN A 94 5.71 4.92 16.08
C GLN A 94 6.06 4.02 14.90
N ASN A 95 6.04 2.70 15.10
CA ASN A 95 6.29 1.72 14.03
C ASN A 95 5.33 1.89 12.86
N SER A 96 4.04 2.15 13.12
CA SER A 96 3.05 2.38 12.06
C SER A 96 3.32 3.67 11.28
N TYR A 97 3.70 4.77 11.92
CA TYR A 97 4.10 6.00 11.21
C TYR A 97 5.37 5.84 10.38
N ILE A 98 6.35 5.07 10.88
CA ILE A 98 7.57 4.76 10.12
C ILE A 98 7.21 3.99 8.84
N ILE A 99 6.29 3.04 8.93
CA ILE A 99 5.81 2.29 7.77
C ILE A 99 5.05 3.17 6.76
N ILE A 100 4.23 4.10 7.23
CA ILE A 100 3.60 5.10 6.34
C ILE A 100 4.69 5.90 5.61
N GLY A 101 5.68 6.41 6.34
CA GLY A 101 6.78 7.18 5.75
C GLY A 101 7.56 6.38 4.71
N LEU A 102 7.88 5.11 5.01
CA LEU A 102 8.51 4.19 4.07
C LEU A 102 7.63 3.92 2.84
N CYS A 103 6.32 3.82 3.01
CA CYS A 103 5.40 3.60 1.91
C CYS A 103 5.33 4.82 0.98
N ILE A 104 5.26 6.04 1.54
CA ILE A 104 5.32 7.30 0.78
C ILE A 104 6.64 7.40 0.01
N PHE A 105 7.76 7.10 0.68
CA PHE A 105 9.08 7.09 0.04
C PHE A 105 9.15 6.07 -1.10
N PHE A 106 8.56 4.89 -0.91
CA PHE A 106 8.47 3.87 -1.95
C PHE A 106 7.64 4.35 -3.16
N VAL A 107 6.54 5.05 -2.94
CA VAL A 107 5.74 5.64 -4.04
C VAL A 107 6.59 6.61 -4.86
N LEU A 108 7.37 7.49 -4.21
CA LEU A 108 8.27 8.42 -4.90
C LEU A 108 9.31 7.69 -5.74
N LEU A 109 9.94 6.67 -5.18
CA LEU A 109 10.91 5.83 -5.90
C LEU A 109 10.27 5.12 -7.09
N LEU A 110 9.09 4.53 -6.90
CA LEU A 110 8.37 3.82 -7.96
C LEU A 110 8.07 4.75 -9.14
N ARG A 111 7.57 5.96 -8.87
CA ARG A 111 7.33 6.99 -9.90
C ARG A 111 8.59 7.45 -10.62
N THR A 112 9.74 7.46 -9.92
CA THR A 112 11.01 7.92 -10.50
C THR A 112 11.67 6.85 -11.36
N VAL A 113 11.57 5.58 -10.96
CA VAL A 113 12.32 4.47 -11.56
C VAL A 113 11.53 3.75 -12.65
N MET A 114 10.19 3.86 -12.67
CA MET A 114 9.38 3.20 -13.69
C MET A 114 9.78 3.65 -15.09
N PRO A 115 10.14 2.72 -15.99
CA PRO A 115 10.44 3.06 -17.36
C PRO A 115 9.17 3.49 -18.11
N LEU A 116 9.37 4.33 -19.13
CA LEU A 116 8.33 4.65 -20.11
C LEU A 116 8.03 3.38 -20.92
N LEU A 117 6.92 2.72 -20.59
CA LEU A 117 6.37 1.67 -21.46
C LEU A 117 5.55 2.34 -22.57
N PRO A 118 5.81 2.01 -23.86
CA PRO A 118 5.00 2.47 -24.97
C PRO A 118 3.58 1.90 -24.88
N GLU A 119 2.65 2.62 -25.49
CA GLU A 119 1.20 2.45 -25.42
C GLU A 119 0.70 1.14 -26.06
#